data_AF-A0A371GJ09-F1
#
_entry.id   AF-A0A371GJ09-F1
#
_cell.length_a   1.000
_cell.length_b   1.000
_cell.length_c   1.000
_cell.angle_alpha   90.00
_cell.angle_beta   90.00
_cell.angle_gamma   90.00
#
_symmetry.space_group_name_H-M   'P 1'
#
loop_
_entity.id
_entity.type
_entity.pdbx_description
1 polymer ?
#
loop_
_entity_poly.entity_id
_entity_poly.type
_entity_poly.pdbx_seq_one_letter_code
_entity_poly.pdbx_strand_id
1 'polypeptide(L)'
;MYETILVDLEVTLPFEFFEADVLRMLGIAPSQLHPNGWAVLQAFKVVCMALVVIPSALVFLSHYTIRVSKKVGWVSLAPLPNTSLFSTYMAPYKGFKGRFVKIKAVEGNSFCVDPRPLPLYWREPLKFKGLLRSHLSLEARVDL
;
A
#
# COMPACT_ATOMS: atom_id res chain seq x y z
N MET A 1 1.28 7.79 -11.93
CA MET A 1 1.16 7.96 -10.47
C MET A 1 0.92 9.43 -10.18
N TYR A 2 0.30 9.78 -9.06
CA TYR A 2 0.08 11.20 -8.74
C TYR A 2 1.36 11.79 -8.19
N GLU A 3 1.67 13.02 -8.60
CA GLU A 3 2.89 13.71 -8.19
C GLU A 3 3.02 13.77 -6.67
N THR A 4 1.93 14.09 -5.95
CA THR A 4 1.86 14.06 -4.48
C THR A 4 2.37 12.77 -3.86
N ILE A 5 2.16 11.62 -4.51
CA ILE A 5 2.63 10.34 -3.97
C ILE A 5 4.17 10.24 -4.05
N LEU A 6 4.77 10.80 -5.10
CA LEU A 6 6.21 10.77 -5.31
C LEU A 6 6.93 11.85 -4.51
N VAL A 7 6.36 13.07 -4.51
CA VAL A 7 7.00 14.27 -3.97
C VAL A 7 6.65 14.45 -2.49
N ASP A 8 5.36 14.41 -2.13
CA ASP A 8 4.92 14.73 -0.76
C ASP A 8 5.01 13.51 0.16
N LEU A 9 4.81 12.29 -0.37
CA LEU A 9 4.85 11.03 0.38
C LEU A 9 6.15 10.23 0.17
N GLU A 10 7.12 10.81 -0.55
CA GLU A 10 8.45 10.23 -0.78
C GLU A 10 8.42 8.77 -1.24
N VAL A 11 7.41 8.40 -2.04
CA VAL A 11 7.35 7.06 -2.64
C VAL A 11 8.29 7.04 -3.83
N THR A 12 9.32 6.21 -3.73
CA THR A 12 10.35 6.05 -4.75
C THR A 12 10.15 4.79 -5.58
N LEU A 13 10.81 4.74 -6.74
CA LEU A 13 10.91 3.56 -7.59
C LEU A 13 12.37 3.10 -7.68
N PRO A 14 12.64 1.80 -7.87
CA PRO A 14 11.66 0.70 -7.89
C PRO A 14 10.99 0.49 -6.52
N PHE A 15 9.75 -0.02 -6.50
CA PHE A 15 9.09 -0.39 -5.25
C PHE A 15 9.85 -1.51 -4.54
N GLU A 16 9.91 -1.43 -3.22
CA GLU A 16 10.47 -2.49 -2.38
C GLU A 16 9.47 -3.65 -2.25
N PHE A 17 9.94 -4.76 -1.71
CA PHE A 17 9.14 -5.98 -1.53
C PHE A 17 7.83 -5.72 -0.79
N PHE A 18 7.86 -4.93 0.28
CA PHE A 18 6.68 -4.64 1.10
C PHE A 18 5.56 -3.93 0.32
N GLU A 19 5.87 -2.82 -0.37
CA GLU A 19 4.82 -2.07 -1.09
C GLU A 19 4.27 -2.88 -2.25
N ALA A 20 5.15 -3.58 -2.96
CA ALA A 20 4.77 -4.43 -4.07
C ALA A 20 3.86 -5.59 -3.61
N ASP A 21 4.17 -6.20 -2.47
CA ASP A 21 3.33 -7.27 -1.91
C ASP A 21 1.98 -6.77 -1.43
N VAL A 22 1.90 -5.61 -0.78
CA VAL A 22 0.61 -4.98 -0.44
C VAL A 22 -0.22 -4.75 -1.72
N LEU A 23 0.37 -4.15 -2.75
CA LEU A 23 -0.33 -3.88 -4.02
C LEU A 23 -0.79 -5.17 -4.73
N ARG A 24 0.04 -6.22 -4.73
CA ARG A 24 -0.31 -7.54 -5.31
C ARG A 24 -1.43 -8.21 -4.53
N MET A 25 -1.35 -8.23 -3.21
CA MET A 25 -2.36 -8.85 -2.34
C MET A 25 -3.72 -8.15 -2.46
N LEU A 26 -3.71 -6.83 -2.65
CA LEU A 26 -4.94 -6.06 -2.91
C LEU A 26 -5.39 -6.16 -4.38
N GLY A 27 -4.50 -6.54 -5.29
CA GLY A 27 -4.76 -6.63 -6.73
C GLY A 27 -4.95 -5.28 -7.41
N ILE A 28 -4.32 -4.22 -6.90
CA ILE A 28 -4.55 -2.83 -7.34
C ILE A 28 -3.29 -2.19 -7.90
N ALA A 29 -3.45 -1.30 -8.88
CA ALA A 29 -2.32 -0.54 -9.39
C ALA A 29 -1.80 0.51 -8.38
N PRO A 30 -0.50 0.86 -8.41
CA PRO A 30 0.05 1.92 -7.55
C PRO A 30 -0.73 3.24 -7.63
N SER A 31 -1.22 3.56 -8.84
CA SER A 31 -2.00 4.77 -9.11
C SER A 31 -3.48 4.69 -8.70
N GLN A 32 -3.94 3.53 -8.24
CA GLN A 32 -5.33 3.31 -7.79
C GLN A 32 -5.46 3.48 -6.27
N LEU A 33 -4.36 3.29 -5.54
CA LEU A 33 -4.30 3.53 -4.10
C LEU A 33 -4.33 5.03 -3.81
N HIS A 34 -5.25 5.44 -2.92
CA HIS A 34 -5.42 6.83 -2.50
C HIS A 34 -4.15 7.33 -1.75
N PRO A 35 -3.79 8.63 -1.83
CA PRO A 35 -2.64 9.19 -1.11
C PRO A 35 -2.64 8.88 0.40
N ASN A 36 -3.78 8.97 1.08
CA ASN A 36 -3.88 8.54 2.49
C ASN A 36 -3.46 7.08 2.71
N GLY A 37 -3.74 6.18 1.76
CA GLY A 37 -3.30 4.79 1.83
C GLY A 37 -1.78 4.68 1.72
N TRP A 38 -1.19 5.40 0.77
CA TRP A 38 0.28 5.50 0.63
C TRP A 38 0.95 6.07 1.88
N ALA A 39 0.37 7.10 2.50
CA ALA A 39 0.88 7.68 3.73
C ALA A 39 0.93 6.64 4.88
N VAL A 40 -0.11 5.81 5.00
CA VAL A 40 -0.16 4.73 6.00
C VAL A 40 0.88 3.64 5.71
N LEU A 41 1.12 3.29 4.44
CA LEU A 41 2.20 2.37 4.05
C LEU A 41 3.57 2.91 4.46
N GLN A 42 3.85 4.19 4.17
CA GLN A 42 5.12 4.83 4.55
C GLN A 42 5.29 4.91 6.06
N ALA A 43 4.25 5.31 6.80
CA ALA A 43 4.28 5.32 8.26
C ALA A 43 4.58 3.94 8.85
N PHE A 44 3.97 2.88 8.30
CA PHE A 44 4.25 1.50 8.71
C PHE A 44 5.72 1.13 8.46
N LYS A 45 6.27 1.43 7.27
CA LYS A 45 7.69 1.20 6.98
C LYS A 45 8.60 1.90 7.99
N VAL A 46 8.33 3.17 8.30
CA VAL A 46 9.13 3.96 9.26
C VAL A 46 9.08 3.34 10.66
N VAL A 47 7.91 2.94 11.12
CA VAL A 47 7.77 2.24 12.42
C VAL A 47 8.53 0.92 12.42
N CYS A 48 8.40 0.11 11.37
CA CYS A 48 9.13 -1.15 11.25
C CYS A 48 10.65 -0.92 11.29
N MET A 49 11.16 0.07 10.55
CA MET A 49 12.58 0.45 10.59
C MET A 49 13.02 0.88 11.99
N ALA A 50 12.23 1.70 12.68
CA ALA A 50 12.54 2.16 14.05
C ALA A 50 12.56 1.01 15.07
N LEU A 51 11.72 0.00 14.87
CA LEU A 51 11.65 -1.21 15.70
C LEU A 51 12.62 -2.31 15.24
N VAL A 52 13.39 -2.09 14.17
CA VAL A 52 14.32 -3.07 13.57
C VAL A 52 13.61 -4.37 13.16
N VAL A 53 12.37 -4.24 12.67
CA VAL A 53 11.57 -5.35 12.11
C VAL A 53 11.38 -5.17 10.61
N ILE A 54 11.28 -6.28 9.88
CA ILE A 54 11.03 -6.25 8.44
C ILE A 54 9.54 -5.96 8.21
N PRO A 55 9.18 -4.92 7.43
CA PRO A 55 7.78 -4.61 7.16
C PRO A 55 7.11 -5.74 6.36
N SER A 56 6.03 -6.30 6.90
CA SER A 56 5.29 -7.42 6.30
C SER A 56 3.91 -6.98 5.81
N ALA A 57 3.62 -7.28 4.54
CA ALA A 57 2.31 -7.01 3.94
C ALA A 57 1.18 -7.75 4.67
N LEU A 58 1.43 -8.98 5.15
CA LEU A 58 0.46 -9.76 5.91
C LEU A 58 0.12 -9.10 7.24
N VAL A 59 1.14 -8.66 7.99
CA VAL A 59 0.95 -7.96 9.27
C VAL A 59 0.19 -6.66 9.02
N PHE A 60 0.65 -5.86 8.06
CA PHE A 60 -0.02 -4.61 7.68
C PHE A 60 -1.52 -4.81 7.36
N LEU A 61 -1.82 -5.80 6.52
CA LEU A 61 -3.18 -6.12 6.09
C LEU A 61 -4.01 -6.90 7.15
N SER A 62 -3.43 -7.20 8.31
CA SER A 62 -4.17 -7.64 9.50
C SER A 62 -4.71 -6.46 10.33
N HIS A 63 -4.22 -5.24 10.07
CA HIS A 63 -4.67 -3.98 10.70
C HIS A 63 -5.55 -3.13 9.77
N TYR A 64 -5.42 -3.31 8.45
CA TYR A 64 -6.13 -2.52 7.45
C TYR A 64 -6.89 -3.40 6.46
N THR A 65 -8.03 -2.89 6.00
CA THR A 65 -8.82 -3.41 4.90
C THR A 65 -9.00 -2.36 3.81
N ILE A 66 -9.55 -2.74 2.66
CA ILE A 66 -9.83 -1.81 1.57
C ILE A 66 -11.29 -1.34 1.59
N ARG A 67 -11.48 -0.07 1.22
CA ARG A 67 -12.78 0.49 0.85
C ARG A 67 -12.71 0.91 -0.60
N VAL A 68 -13.67 0.40 -1.38
CA VAL A 68 -13.74 0.62 -2.82
C VAL A 68 -14.94 1.52 -3.10
N SER A 69 -14.72 2.67 -3.77
CA SER A 69 -15.81 3.61 -4.04
C SER A 69 -16.75 3.16 -5.17
N LYS A 70 -16.22 2.42 -6.16
CA LYS A 70 -16.92 1.90 -7.36
C LYS A 70 -16.20 0.65 -7.85
N LYS A 71 -16.88 -0.26 -8.59
CA LYS A 71 -16.31 -1.54 -9.10
C LYS A 71 -14.87 -1.41 -9.64
N VAL A 72 -14.60 -0.37 -10.43
CA VAL A 72 -13.22 0.06 -10.76
C VAL A 72 -13.09 1.52 -10.36
N GLY A 73 -12.24 1.80 -9.37
CA GLY A 73 -12.09 3.12 -8.82
C GLY A 73 -10.99 3.20 -7.77
N TRP A 74 -10.91 4.38 -7.16
CA TRP A 74 -10.01 4.66 -6.05
C TRP A 74 -10.19 3.64 -4.93
N VAL A 75 -9.05 3.19 -4.41
CA VAL A 75 -9.01 2.32 -3.24
C VAL A 75 -8.43 3.10 -2.08
N SER A 76 -9.22 3.20 -1.02
CA SER A 76 -8.78 3.76 0.25
C SER A 76 -8.56 2.63 1.25
N LEU A 77 -7.57 2.78 2.11
CA LEU A 77 -7.42 1.89 3.26
C LEU A 77 -8.35 2.35 4.38
N ALA A 78 -8.91 1.39 5.10
CA ALA A 78 -9.68 1.62 6.31
C ALA A 78 -9.13 0.70 7.41
N PRO A 79 -8.96 1.20 8.64
CA PRO A 79 -8.55 0.35 9.74
C PRO A 79 -9.63 -0.71 10.02
N LEU A 80 -9.19 -1.91 10.38
CA LEU A 80 -10.06 -2.92 10.94
C LEU A 80 -10.44 -2.52 12.38
N PRO A 81 -11.58 -3.02 12.92
CA PRO A 81 -12.02 -2.68 14.28
C PRO A 81 -10.93 -2.99 15.32
N ASN A 82 -10.70 -2.06 16.24
CA ASN A 82 -9.75 -2.19 17.38
C ASN A 82 -8.31 -2.56 17.01
N THR A 83 -7.89 -2.33 15.76
CA THR A 83 -6.56 -2.72 15.27
C THR A 83 -5.85 -1.61 14.51
N SER A 84 -6.39 -0.38 14.50
CA SER A 84 -5.76 0.75 13.83
C SER A 84 -4.38 1.04 14.42
N LEU A 85 -3.33 0.98 13.61
CA LEU A 85 -1.96 1.33 14.02
C LEU A 85 -1.74 2.85 14.04
N PHE A 86 -2.34 3.55 13.08
CA PHE A 86 -2.19 4.98 12.88
C PHE A 86 -3.54 5.69 12.96
N SER A 87 -3.57 6.88 13.53
CA SER A 87 -4.69 7.80 13.34
C SER A 87 -4.70 8.31 11.90
N THR A 88 -5.89 8.60 11.37
CA THR A 88 -5.99 9.12 10.01
C THR A 88 -5.36 10.51 9.96
N TYR A 89 -4.51 10.78 8.96
CA TYR A 89 -3.90 12.08 8.77
C TYR A 89 -4.99 13.18 8.72
N MET A 90 -4.88 14.20 9.57
CA MET A 90 -5.95 15.18 9.84
C MET A 90 -6.31 16.05 8.63
N ALA A 91 -5.40 16.21 7.65
CA ALA A 91 -5.66 16.94 6.43
C ALA A 91 -5.88 15.97 5.25
N PRO A 92 -7.09 15.84 4.69
CA PRO A 92 -7.28 15.02 3.49
C PRO A 92 -6.47 15.62 2.33
N TYR A 93 -5.75 14.76 1.58
CA TYR A 93 -5.18 15.15 0.30
C TYR A 93 -6.30 15.53 -0.66
N LYS A 94 -6.64 16.82 -0.72
CA LYS A 94 -7.59 17.40 -1.68
C LYS A 94 -6.84 17.85 -2.93
N GLY A 95 -7.46 17.75 -4.09
CA GLY A 95 -6.88 18.27 -5.34
C GLY A 95 -5.69 17.48 -5.93
N PHE A 96 -5.21 16.41 -5.28
CA PHE A 96 -4.06 15.62 -5.77
C PHE A 96 -4.21 15.10 -7.20
N LYS A 97 -5.46 14.97 -7.69
CA LYS A 97 -5.79 14.44 -9.02
C LYS A 97 -5.33 15.33 -10.18
N GLY A 98 -4.99 16.59 -9.93
CA GLY A 98 -4.60 17.54 -10.97
C GLY A 98 -3.24 17.28 -11.61
N ARG A 99 -2.38 16.48 -10.97
CA ARG A 99 -0.99 16.26 -11.41
C ARG A 99 -0.66 14.77 -11.47
N PHE A 100 -0.62 14.22 -12.69
CA PHE A 100 -0.35 12.81 -12.94
C PHE A 100 0.91 12.63 -13.79
N VAL A 101 1.82 11.79 -13.30
CA VAL A 101 3.08 11.45 -13.95
C VAL A 101 2.98 10.04 -14.54
N LYS A 102 3.29 9.89 -15.82
CA LYS A 102 3.48 8.58 -16.46
C LYS A 102 4.95 8.18 -16.32
N ILE A 103 5.20 7.00 -15.77
CA ILE A 103 6.55 6.48 -15.55
C ILE A 103 6.69 5.24 -16.42
N LYS A 104 7.80 5.12 -17.13
CA LYS A 104 8.14 3.97 -17.99
C LYS A 104 9.47 3.41 -17.51
N ALA A 105 9.52 2.11 -17.26
CA ALA A 105 10.79 1.42 -17.05
C ALA A 105 11.56 1.37 -18.39
N VAL A 106 12.83 1.77 -18.37
CA VAL A 106 13.75 1.66 -19.51
C VAL A 106 14.37 0.26 -19.54
N GLU A 107 14.99 -0.14 -20.64
CA GLU A 107 15.46 -1.52 -20.85
C GLU A 107 16.26 -2.08 -19.67
N GLY A 108 15.95 -3.31 -19.28
CA GLY A 108 16.56 -4.00 -18.12
C GLY A 108 16.05 -3.55 -16.74
N ASN A 109 15.26 -2.48 -16.64
CA ASN A 109 14.74 -1.98 -15.36
C ASN A 109 13.33 -2.48 -15.07
N SER A 110 12.99 -2.55 -13.78
CA SER A 110 11.68 -2.96 -13.28
C SER A 110 11.06 -1.86 -12.42
N PHE A 111 9.73 -1.87 -12.29
CA PHE A 111 9.02 -1.01 -11.34
C PHE A 111 9.13 -1.51 -9.89
N CYS A 112 9.67 -2.71 -9.68
CA CYS A 112 9.84 -3.33 -8.37
C CYS A 112 11.18 -4.08 -8.32
N VAL A 113 11.83 -4.07 -7.16
CA VAL A 113 13.04 -4.87 -6.90
C VAL A 113 12.75 -6.37 -7.08
N ASP A 114 11.54 -6.77 -6.74
CA ASP A 114 11.03 -8.13 -6.95
C ASP A 114 10.60 -8.35 -8.41
N PRO A 115 11.09 -9.42 -9.07
CA PRO A 115 10.76 -9.72 -10.47
C PRO A 115 9.30 -10.17 -10.69
N ARG A 116 8.55 -10.49 -9.62
CA ARG A 116 7.15 -10.89 -9.74
C ARG A 116 6.31 -9.76 -10.35
N PRO A 117 5.36 -10.08 -11.25
CA PRO A 117 4.51 -9.08 -11.88
C PRO A 117 3.82 -8.16 -10.87
N LEU A 118 3.80 -6.87 -11.17
CA LEU A 118 3.05 -5.86 -10.41
C LEU A 118 1.81 -5.46 -11.23
N PRO A 119 0.62 -5.33 -10.62
CA PRO A 119 -0.53 -4.74 -11.30
C PRO A 119 -0.21 -3.27 -11.66
N LEU A 120 -0.09 -2.95 -12.95
CA LEU A 120 0.19 -1.57 -13.40
C LEU A 120 -1.05 -0.82 -13.89
N TYR A 121 -2.14 -1.54 -14.14
CA TYR A 121 -3.40 -1.00 -14.65
C TYR A 121 -4.50 -1.14 -13.62
N TRP A 122 -5.43 -0.19 -13.61
CA TRP A 122 -6.57 -0.22 -12.71
C TRP A 122 -7.43 -1.45 -12.99
N ARG A 123 -7.81 -2.14 -11.92
CA ARG A 123 -8.61 -3.35 -11.96
C ARG A 123 -9.63 -3.32 -10.82
N GLU A 124 -10.64 -4.18 -10.90
CA GLU A 124 -11.49 -4.42 -9.73
C GLU A 124 -10.60 -4.99 -8.61
N PRO A 125 -10.53 -4.33 -7.44
CA PRO A 125 -9.73 -4.83 -6.33
C PRO A 125 -10.19 -6.22 -5.93
N LEU A 126 -9.25 -7.08 -5.53
CA LEU A 126 -9.62 -8.35 -4.92
C LEU A 126 -10.47 -8.06 -3.69
N LYS A 127 -11.58 -8.79 -3.50
CA LYS A 127 -12.47 -8.62 -2.34
C LYS A 127 -11.72 -8.99 -1.06
N PHE A 128 -10.95 -8.05 -0.54
CA PHE A 128 -10.12 -8.22 0.62
C PHE A 128 -10.88 -7.73 1.85
N LYS A 129 -11.18 -8.64 2.78
CA LYS A 129 -11.93 -8.35 4.02
C LYS A 129 -11.03 -8.14 5.25
N GLY A 130 -9.72 -7.99 5.06
CA GLY A 130 -8.74 -8.09 6.13
C GLY A 130 -8.24 -9.52 6.30
N LEU A 131 -7.00 -9.67 6.78
CA LEU A 131 -6.51 -10.97 7.24
C LEU A 131 -6.86 -11.14 8.72
N LEU A 132 -7.58 -12.20 9.06
CA LEU A 132 -7.74 -12.60 10.45
C LEU A 132 -6.37 -12.96 11.01
N ARG A 133 -6.08 -12.51 12.24
CA ARG A 133 -4.84 -12.87 12.97
C ARG A 133 -4.61 -14.39 13.03
N SER A 134 -5.68 -15.17 13.03
CA SER A 134 -5.67 -16.64 12.97
C SER A 134 -5.11 -17.23 11.67
N HIS A 135 -4.99 -16.44 10.60
CA HIS A 135 -4.43 -16.85 9.31
C HIS A 135 -2.95 -16.41 9.14
N LEU A 136 -2.40 -15.65 10.09
CA LEU A 136 -0.97 -15.38 10.14
C LEU A 136 -0.23 -16.65 10.60
N SER A 137 0.90 -16.95 9.96
CA SER A 137 1.80 -18.04 10.37
C SER A 137 2.30 -17.80 11.80
N LEU A 138 2.74 -18.87 12.49
CA LEU A 138 3.20 -18.76 13.88
C LEU A 138 4.35 -17.73 13.99
N GLU A 139 5.29 -17.74 13.04
CA GLU A 139 6.41 -16.79 12.96
C GLU A 139 5.93 -15.33 12.88
N ALA A 140 4.92 -15.03 12.06
CA ALA A 140 4.34 -13.69 11.96
C ALA A 140 3.55 -13.25 13.21
N ARG A 141 3.31 -14.15 14.17
CA ARG A 141 2.68 -13.83 15.47
C ARG A 141 3.69 -13.60 16.59
N VAL A 142 4.94 -14.07 16.45
CA VAL A 142 5.98 -13.91 17.48
C VAL A 142 6.55 -12.49 17.47
N ASP A 143 6.47 -11.80 16.32
CA ASP A 143 6.96 -10.42 16.13
C ASP A 143 5.88 -9.32 16.36
N LEU A 144 4.77 -9.66 17.04
CA LEU A 144 3.63 -8.77 17.34
C LEU A 144 3.36 -8.71 18.85
#